data_AF-A0A0J9SN09-F1
#
_entry.id   AF-A0A0J9SN09-F1
#
_cell.length_a   1.000
_cell.length_b   1.000
_cell.length_c   1.000
_cell.angle_alpha   90.00
_cell.angle_beta   90.00
_cell.angle_gamma   90.00
#
_symmetry.space_group_name_H-M   'P 1'
#
loop_
_entity.id
_entity.type
_entity.pdbx_description
1 polymer ?
#
loop_
_entity_poly.entity_id
_entity_poly.type
_entity_poly.pdbx_seq_one_letter_code
_entity_poly.pdbx_strand_id
1 'polypeptide(L)'
;MPDEKEFTLDKIKDKHNFINNSKFYKIYNEFLKACTAYRNDNKASCYKEESLGKIEASLDVTNLLKDLYSHLYRIYGTVKMYTNDYFEHVRLNNEKLGCLCLKHWLYDQITMNVLKEPQINELFQGWEAYIKEKTKYHNLKRCVFYNLNENEINRIKKIYVLNTILDSNSNNSEAFVSDQGEYMDYFGEGLDEFINSINSCSRKVPMDNYCKEFDEFVNICKDESLDSGISIYDENTKSTADGAKKYLLYSQKYKEQLLYVYIKNENLLNFVKTSDFLSNKSTTIAATSVVGSAIGLSSIFYYFYKFTPFGSTLRKGQRKNIVNIDGEAHNELSYTSDIKQSSFKNREYKVAYHSYNNS
;
A
#
# COMPACT_ATOMS: atom_id res chain seq x y z
N MET A 1 5.35 -17.09 -5.53
CA MET A 1 5.73 -15.68 -5.36
C MET A 1 5.92 -15.14 -6.75
N PRO A 2 5.22 -14.05 -7.10
CA PRO A 2 5.39 -13.37 -8.39
C PRO A 2 6.84 -12.87 -8.53
N ASP A 3 7.34 -12.80 -9.76
CA ASP A 3 8.63 -12.15 -10.05
C ASP A 3 8.50 -10.63 -9.74
N GLU A 4 9.55 -9.98 -9.24
CA GLU A 4 9.55 -8.53 -8.97
C GLU A 4 9.20 -7.70 -10.23
N LYS A 5 9.50 -8.27 -11.41
CA LYS A 5 9.12 -7.71 -12.70
C LYS A 5 7.63 -7.80 -13.00
N GLU A 6 6.86 -8.64 -12.31
CA GLU A 6 5.39 -8.71 -12.44
C GLU A 6 4.69 -7.60 -11.67
N PHE A 7 5.36 -6.98 -10.70
CA PHE A 7 4.85 -5.85 -9.91
C PHE A 7 4.88 -4.50 -10.63
N THR A 8 5.18 -4.45 -11.93
CA THR A 8 5.15 -3.19 -12.69
C THR A 8 3.73 -2.88 -13.14
N LEU A 9 3.33 -1.62 -13.08
CA LEU A 9 1.92 -1.25 -13.24
C LEU A 9 1.37 -1.59 -14.64
N ASP A 10 2.21 -1.47 -15.67
CA ASP A 10 1.86 -1.81 -17.06
C ASP A 10 1.56 -3.32 -17.23
N LYS A 11 2.36 -4.19 -16.59
CA LYS A 11 2.13 -5.64 -16.63
C LYS A 11 0.90 -6.06 -15.82
N ILE A 12 0.69 -5.43 -14.66
CA ILE A 12 -0.51 -5.71 -13.87
C ILE A 12 -1.74 -5.29 -14.67
N LYS A 13 -1.70 -4.16 -15.40
CA LYS A 13 -2.79 -3.74 -16.30
C LYS A 13 -3.04 -4.74 -17.43
N ASP A 14 -2.00 -5.31 -18.04
CA ASP A 14 -2.17 -6.34 -19.08
C ASP A 14 -2.95 -7.56 -18.58
N LYS A 15 -2.72 -7.95 -17.33
CA LYS A 15 -3.49 -9.00 -16.66
C LYS A 15 -4.88 -8.51 -16.21
N HIS A 16 -4.97 -7.25 -15.77
CA HIS A 16 -6.13 -6.69 -15.09
C HIS A 16 -6.56 -5.34 -15.69
N ASN A 17 -7.35 -5.42 -16.76
CA ASN A 17 -7.76 -4.25 -17.56
C ASN A 17 -8.53 -3.17 -16.79
N PHE A 18 -9.12 -3.48 -15.63
CA PHE A 18 -9.83 -2.48 -14.81
C PHE A 18 -8.89 -1.36 -14.31
N ILE A 19 -7.58 -1.63 -14.25
CA ILE A 19 -6.57 -0.63 -13.85
C ILE A 19 -6.60 0.60 -14.75
N ASN A 20 -6.91 0.43 -16.05
CA ASN A 20 -7.03 1.51 -17.04
C ASN A 20 -8.00 2.62 -16.64
N ASN A 21 -8.97 2.32 -15.79
CA ASN A 21 -9.98 3.28 -15.38
C ASN A 21 -9.51 4.22 -14.27
N SER A 22 -8.44 3.86 -13.54
CA SER A 22 -7.90 4.72 -12.48
C SER A 22 -7.33 6.02 -13.03
N LYS A 23 -7.49 7.10 -12.25
CA LYS A 23 -6.82 8.37 -12.54
C LYS A 23 -5.31 8.20 -12.46
N PHE A 24 -4.86 7.38 -11.50
CA PHE A 24 -3.45 7.05 -11.33
C PHE A 24 -2.84 6.44 -12.60
N TYR A 25 -3.44 5.37 -13.13
CA TYR A 25 -2.92 4.70 -14.31
C TYR A 25 -2.92 5.61 -15.54
N LYS A 26 -3.98 6.41 -15.72
CA LYS A 26 -4.05 7.36 -16.85
C LYS A 26 -2.89 8.36 -16.84
N ILE A 27 -2.48 8.87 -15.67
CA ILE A 27 -1.30 9.73 -15.53
C ILE A 27 -0.02 8.93 -15.79
N TYR A 28 0.11 7.76 -15.17
CA TYR A 28 1.26 6.86 -15.36
C TYR A 28 1.48 6.52 -16.84
N ASN A 29 0.41 6.23 -17.57
CA ASN A 29 0.46 5.84 -18.97
C ASN A 29 0.97 6.97 -19.88
N GLU A 30 0.78 8.23 -19.52
CA GLU A 30 1.40 9.35 -20.24
C GLU A 30 2.93 9.34 -20.11
N PHE A 31 3.47 8.82 -19.00
CA PHE A 31 4.91 8.68 -18.81
C PHE A 31 5.53 7.60 -19.70
N LEU A 32 4.74 6.68 -20.25
CA LEU A 32 5.22 5.74 -21.27
C LEU A 32 5.49 6.41 -22.63
N LYS A 33 4.96 7.63 -22.85
CA LYS A 33 5.19 8.37 -24.09
C LYS A 33 6.49 9.17 -24.02
N ALA A 34 7.29 9.05 -25.09
CA ALA A 34 8.48 9.87 -25.28
C ALA A 34 8.13 11.37 -25.39
N CYS A 35 9.04 12.24 -24.98
CA CYS A 35 8.85 13.70 -25.07
C CYS A 35 8.59 14.20 -26.50
N THR A 36 9.07 13.47 -27.52
CA THR A 36 8.90 13.81 -28.94
C THR A 36 7.50 13.49 -29.49
N ALA A 37 6.63 12.84 -28.70
CA ALA A 37 5.28 12.51 -29.11
C ALA A 37 4.38 13.76 -29.28
N TYR A 38 4.72 14.88 -28.63
CA TYR A 38 3.88 16.08 -28.58
C TYR A 38 4.32 17.11 -29.61
N ARG A 39 3.68 17.12 -30.80
CA ARG A 39 4.07 18.06 -31.88
C ARG A 39 3.89 19.53 -31.50
N ASN A 40 2.87 19.84 -30.70
CA ASN A 40 2.50 21.21 -30.36
C ASN A 40 3.40 21.84 -29.29
N ASP A 41 4.18 21.05 -28.57
CA ASP A 41 5.04 21.55 -27.49
C ASP A 41 6.42 22.01 -27.96
N ASN A 42 6.70 21.92 -29.27
CA ASN A 42 8.00 22.28 -29.88
C ASN A 42 9.21 21.63 -29.19
N LYS A 43 9.04 20.39 -28.69
CA LYS A 43 10.03 19.64 -27.91
C LYS A 43 10.48 20.39 -26.66
N ALA A 44 9.63 21.23 -26.09
CA ALA A 44 9.95 21.96 -24.87
C ALA A 44 10.04 21.01 -23.66
N SER A 45 9.27 19.92 -23.65
CA SER A 45 9.36 18.88 -22.63
C SER A 45 10.63 18.04 -22.73
N CYS A 46 11.30 17.97 -23.88
CA CYS A 46 12.53 17.21 -24.03
C CYS A 46 13.70 17.87 -23.30
N TYR A 47 14.57 17.05 -22.68
CA TYR A 47 15.83 17.53 -22.11
C TYR A 47 16.75 18.05 -23.23
N LYS A 48 17.23 19.29 -23.10
CA LYS A 48 18.11 19.96 -24.08
C LYS A 48 19.49 20.18 -23.46
N GLU A 49 20.48 19.41 -23.91
CA GLU A 49 21.85 19.50 -23.39
C GLU A 49 22.47 20.89 -23.60
N GLU A 50 22.13 21.58 -24.69
CA GLU A 50 22.61 22.93 -24.98
C GLU A 50 22.23 23.95 -23.90
N SER A 51 21.02 23.83 -23.35
CA SER A 51 20.49 24.78 -22.35
C SER A 51 20.61 24.27 -20.91
N LEU A 52 20.63 22.95 -20.72
CA LEU A 52 20.64 22.32 -19.41
C LEU A 52 22.01 21.73 -19.06
N GLY A 53 22.95 21.67 -19.99
CA GLY A 53 24.24 21.01 -19.79
C GLY A 53 24.17 19.49 -19.96
N LYS A 54 25.32 18.90 -20.20
CA LYS A 54 25.49 17.45 -20.34
C LYS A 54 25.32 16.76 -18.99
N ILE A 55 24.65 15.61 -18.98
CA ILE A 55 24.56 14.72 -17.82
C ILE A 55 25.78 13.79 -17.86
N GLU A 56 26.51 13.72 -16.76
CA GLU A 56 27.64 12.80 -16.60
C GLU A 56 27.15 11.58 -15.80
N ALA A 57 26.70 10.57 -16.53
CA ALA A 57 26.29 9.28 -16.00
C ALA A 57 26.44 8.18 -17.07
N SER A 58 26.26 6.92 -16.71
CA SER A 58 26.08 5.81 -17.65
C SER A 58 24.95 6.11 -18.65
N LEU A 59 24.98 5.46 -19.82
CA LEU A 59 24.02 5.73 -20.89
C LEU A 59 22.57 5.47 -20.44
N ASP A 60 22.34 4.36 -19.75
CA ASP A 60 21.01 3.97 -19.25
C ASP A 60 20.49 4.98 -18.23
N VAL A 61 21.34 5.40 -17.29
CA VAL A 61 20.99 6.42 -16.28
C VAL A 61 20.76 7.78 -16.92
N THR A 62 21.57 8.15 -17.92
CA THR A 62 21.42 9.41 -18.66
C THR A 62 20.08 9.47 -19.37
N ASN A 63 19.68 8.39 -20.05
CA ASN A 63 18.39 8.32 -20.74
C ASN A 63 17.23 8.42 -19.74
N LEU A 64 17.30 7.68 -18.63
CA LEU A 64 16.28 7.71 -17.59
C LEU A 64 16.14 9.10 -16.93
N LEU A 65 17.25 9.82 -16.72
CA LEU A 65 17.23 11.20 -16.21
C LEU A 65 16.61 12.19 -17.21
N LYS A 66 16.85 12.02 -18.51
CA LYS A 66 16.22 12.84 -19.56
C LYS A 66 14.71 12.62 -19.60
N ASP A 67 14.26 11.37 -19.45
CA ASP A 67 12.85 11.05 -19.35
C ASP A 67 12.22 11.61 -18.07
N LEU A 68 12.89 11.44 -16.92
CA LEU A 68 12.46 12.02 -15.64
C LEU A 68 12.28 13.54 -15.74
N TYR A 69 13.22 14.26 -16.36
CA TYR A 69 13.09 15.69 -16.64
C TYR A 69 11.83 16.00 -17.46
N SER A 70 11.62 15.27 -18.56
CA SER A 70 10.46 15.44 -19.43
C SER A 70 9.15 15.27 -18.68
N HIS A 71 9.08 14.28 -17.79
CA HIS A 71 7.86 13.98 -17.08
C HIS A 71 7.54 15.06 -16.04
N LEU A 72 8.56 15.58 -15.36
CA LEU A 72 8.42 16.74 -14.46
C LEU A 72 7.98 17.98 -15.21
N TYR A 73 8.57 18.25 -16.39
CA TYR A 73 8.14 19.35 -17.26
C TYR A 73 6.65 19.24 -17.55
N ARG A 74 6.18 18.06 -17.97
CA ARG A 74 4.78 17.82 -18.32
C ARG A 74 3.84 18.04 -17.14
N ILE A 75 4.17 17.51 -15.96
CA ILE A 75 3.37 17.73 -14.73
C ILE A 75 3.25 19.22 -14.43
N TYR A 76 4.37 19.95 -14.39
CA TYR A 76 4.37 21.36 -14.02
C TYR A 76 3.76 22.27 -15.08
N GLY A 77 3.95 21.96 -16.36
CA GLY A 77 3.30 22.64 -17.48
C GLY A 77 1.78 22.54 -17.40
N THR A 78 1.25 21.37 -17.03
CA THR A 78 -0.20 21.16 -16.90
C THR A 78 -0.79 21.77 -15.63
N VAL A 79 -0.16 21.61 -14.47
CA VAL A 79 -0.69 22.15 -13.19
C VAL A 79 -0.82 23.67 -13.24
N LYS A 80 0.11 24.36 -13.91
CA LYS A 80 0.04 25.82 -14.11
C LYS A 80 -0.94 26.26 -15.19
N MET A 81 -1.60 25.33 -15.87
CA MET A 81 -2.46 25.60 -17.04
C MET A 81 -1.73 26.33 -18.18
N TYR A 82 -0.40 26.17 -18.29
CA TYR A 82 0.31 26.67 -19.48
C TYR A 82 -0.06 25.86 -20.72
N THR A 83 -0.41 24.59 -20.52
CA THR A 83 -0.80 23.66 -21.58
C THR A 83 -1.65 22.53 -20.99
N ASN A 84 -2.67 22.11 -21.73
CA ASN A 84 -3.45 20.89 -21.46
C ASN A 84 -3.06 19.74 -22.41
N ASP A 85 -1.93 19.85 -23.11
CA ASP A 85 -1.53 18.94 -24.20
C ASP A 85 -1.05 17.57 -23.71
N TYR A 86 -0.79 17.42 -22.40
CA TYR A 86 -0.15 16.21 -21.85
C TYR A 86 -1.13 15.23 -21.20
N PHE A 87 -2.11 15.71 -20.44
CA PHE A 87 -3.00 14.86 -19.63
C PHE A 87 -4.47 15.09 -19.99
N GLU A 88 -4.84 14.74 -21.24
CA GLU A 88 -6.16 15.04 -21.84
C GLU A 88 -7.35 14.53 -21.00
N HIS A 89 -7.20 13.37 -20.35
CA HIS A 89 -8.28 12.71 -19.62
C HIS A 89 -8.19 12.83 -18.09
N VAL A 90 -7.20 13.58 -17.57
CA VAL A 90 -7.00 13.72 -16.13
C VAL A 90 -6.68 15.16 -15.76
N ARG A 91 -7.55 15.75 -14.94
CA ARG A 91 -7.32 17.09 -14.40
C ARG A 91 -6.32 17.02 -13.23
N LEU A 92 -5.07 17.40 -13.50
CA LEU A 92 -4.05 17.59 -12.46
C LEU A 92 -4.25 18.95 -11.77
N ASN A 93 -5.00 18.95 -10.66
CA ASN A 93 -5.25 20.18 -9.89
C ASN A 93 -4.04 20.66 -9.08
N ASN A 94 -3.13 19.74 -8.73
CA ASN A 94 -1.86 20.04 -8.09
C ASN A 94 -0.82 18.98 -8.51
N GLU A 95 0.44 19.23 -8.17
CA GLU A 95 1.57 18.39 -8.53
C GLU A 95 1.62 17.06 -7.78
N LYS A 96 0.98 16.93 -6.61
CA LYS A 96 1.20 15.80 -5.69
C LYS A 96 0.86 14.46 -6.33
N LEU A 97 -0.30 14.36 -6.99
CA LEU A 97 -0.70 13.13 -7.68
C LEU A 97 0.24 12.83 -8.86
N GLY A 98 0.62 13.85 -9.63
CA GLY A 98 1.61 13.71 -10.71
C GLY A 98 2.96 13.21 -10.20
N CYS A 99 3.46 13.78 -9.10
CA CYS A 99 4.70 13.35 -8.46
C CYS A 99 4.62 11.90 -7.97
N LEU A 100 3.51 11.49 -7.36
CA LEU A 100 3.33 10.12 -6.90
C LEU A 100 3.33 9.12 -8.06
N CYS A 101 2.59 9.43 -9.14
CA CYS A 101 2.59 8.61 -10.35
C CYS A 101 3.99 8.54 -10.99
N LEU A 102 4.72 9.66 -10.99
CA LEU A 102 6.06 9.74 -11.56
C LEU A 102 7.08 8.93 -10.76
N LYS A 103 6.98 8.94 -9.43
CA LYS A 103 7.79 8.09 -8.56
C LYS A 103 7.55 6.61 -8.85
N HIS A 104 6.29 6.20 -8.97
CA HIS A 104 5.95 4.85 -9.35
C HIS A 104 6.54 4.46 -10.71
N TRP A 105 6.37 5.32 -11.73
CA TRP A 105 6.99 5.11 -13.03
C TRP A 105 8.51 4.97 -12.95
N LEU A 106 9.21 5.84 -12.20
CA LEU A 106 10.65 5.79 -12.07
C LEU A 106 11.11 4.47 -11.47
N TYR A 107 10.43 4.02 -10.42
CA TYR A 107 10.71 2.74 -9.75
C TYR A 107 10.44 1.53 -10.64
N ASP A 108 9.38 1.58 -11.46
CA ASP A 108 9.14 0.56 -12.49
C ASP A 108 10.26 0.55 -13.53
N GLN A 109 10.73 1.72 -14.00
CA GLN A 109 11.85 1.78 -14.95
C GLN A 109 13.15 1.24 -14.36
N ILE A 110 13.43 1.49 -13.08
CA ILE A 110 14.61 0.93 -12.40
C ILE A 110 14.56 -0.60 -12.41
N THR A 111 13.42 -1.20 -12.05
CA THR A 111 13.25 -2.67 -12.07
C THR A 111 13.24 -3.24 -13.50
N MET A 112 12.56 -2.59 -14.44
CA MET A 112 12.44 -3.06 -15.83
C MET A 112 13.78 -3.04 -16.56
N ASN A 113 14.56 -1.98 -16.38
CA ASN A 113 15.91 -1.85 -16.95
C ASN A 113 16.97 -2.62 -16.17
N VAL A 114 16.60 -3.29 -15.08
CA VAL A 114 17.49 -4.10 -14.24
C VAL A 114 18.71 -3.29 -13.78
N LEU A 115 18.47 -2.04 -13.39
CA LEU A 115 19.54 -1.17 -12.90
C LEU A 115 20.04 -1.71 -11.57
N LYS A 116 21.36 -1.85 -11.45
CA LYS A 116 22.02 -2.32 -10.22
C LYS A 116 22.30 -1.16 -9.27
N GLU A 117 22.57 -1.46 -8.01
CA GLU A 117 22.90 -0.48 -6.96
C GLU A 117 23.84 0.67 -7.39
N PRO A 118 24.96 0.46 -8.11
CA PRO A 118 25.79 1.58 -8.57
C PRO A 118 25.06 2.54 -9.53
N GLN A 119 24.24 2.00 -10.44
CA GLN A 119 23.45 2.79 -11.39
C GLN A 119 22.27 3.47 -10.70
N ILE A 120 21.66 2.83 -9.69
CA ILE A 120 20.61 3.44 -8.87
C ILE A 120 21.19 4.64 -8.10
N ASN A 121 22.35 4.49 -7.48
CA ASN A 121 23.04 5.61 -6.82
C ASN A 121 23.40 6.73 -7.81
N GLU A 122 23.93 6.38 -8.98
CA GLU A 122 24.23 7.32 -10.06
C GLU A 122 22.97 8.07 -10.52
N LEU A 123 21.83 7.39 -10.63
CA LEU A 123 20.53 7.98 -10.97
C LEU A 123 20.10 9.03 -9.95
N PHE A 124 20.15 8.72 -8.65
CA PHE A 124 19.75 9.68 -7.62
C PHE A 124 20.73 10.85 -7.50
N GLN A 125 22.03 10.62 -7.64
CA GLN A 125 23.04 11.68 -7.71
C GLN A 125 22.83 12.58 -8.92
N GLY A 126 22.57 11.99 -10.09
CA GLY A 126 22.29 12.72 -11.32
C GLY A 126 20.98 13.51 -11.26
N TRP A 127 19.95 12.99 -10.58
CA TRP A 127 18.74 13.73 -10.26
C TRP A 127 19.07 15.01 -9.49
N GLU A 128 19.84 14.90 -8.39
CA GLU A 128 20.19 16.03 -7.55
C GLU A 128 21.06 17.06 -8.27
N ALA A 129 22.06 16.60 -9.02
CA ALA A 129 23.02 17.46 -9.70
C ALA A 129 22.42 18.14 -10.95
N TYR A 130 21.64 17.40 -11.75
CA TYR A 130 21.29 17.85 -13.09
C TYR A 130 19.82 18.20 -13.29
N ILE A 131 18.88 17.66 -12.50
CA ILE A 131 17.45 17.83 -12.79
C ILE A 131 16.74 18.65 -11.71
N LYS A 132 17.02 18.38 -10.43
CA LYS A 132 16.36 18.97 -9.26
C LYS A 132 16.25 20.49 -9.38
N GLU A 133 17.35 21.21 -9.60
CA GLU A 133 17.33 22.68 -9.69
C GLU A 133 16.88 23.25 -11.04
N LYS A 134 16.84 22.44 -12.10
CA LYS A 134 16.51 22.92 -13.46
C LYS A 134 15.01 22.92 -13.77
N THR A 135 14.22 22.24 -12.94
CA THR A 135 12.75 22.21 -13.01
C THR A 135 12.10 23.34 -12.21
N LYS A 136 12.71 24.53 -12.16
CA LYS A 136 12.18 25.70 -11.44
C LYS A 136 10.99 26.31 -12.16
N TYR A 137 9.79 25.81 -11.88
CA TYR A 137 8.54 26.51 -12.15
C TYR A 137 8.09 27.22 -10.89
N HIS A 138 8.25 28.55 -10.84
CA HIS A 138 7.96 29.38 -9.66
C HIS A 138 6.62 29.02 -8.97
N ASN A 139 6.63 28.80 -7.66
CA ASN A 139 5.49 28.57 -6.75
C ASN A 139 4.89 27.16 -6.63
N LEU A 140 5.39 26.14 -7.34
CA LEU A 140 4.97 24.74 -7.11
C LEU A 140 5.93 24.00 -6.16
N LYS A 141 5.40 23.10 -5.31
CA LYS A 141 6.26 22.23 -4.51
C LYS A 141 6.98 21.26 -5.45
N ARG A 142 8.28 21.06 -5.25
CA ARG A 142 9.05 20.15 -6.10
C ARG A 142 8.73 18.70 -5.75
N CYS A 143 8.65 17.81 -6.74
CA CYS A 143 8.68 16.37 -6.50
C CYS A 143 10.05 16.04 -5.89
N VAL A 144 10.07 15.33 -4.77
CA VAL A 144 11.31 14.97 -4.08
C VAL A 144 11.56 13.49 -4.28
N PHE A 145 12.71 13.12 -4.83
CA PHE A 145 13.13 11.72 -4.97
C PHE A 145 14.24 11.45 -3.96
N TYR A 146 13.97 10.59 -2.99
CA TYR A 146 14.96 10.17 -2.00
C TYR A 146 15.83 9.03 -2.57
N ASN A 147 17.13 9.00 -2.22
CA ASN A 147 18.03 7.94 -2.65
C ASN A 147 17.69 6.62 -1.96
N LEU A 148 16.94 5.76 -2.65
CA LEU A 148 16.51 4.44 -2.19
C LEU A 148 17.38 3.35 -2.80
N ASN A 149 17.67 2.30 -2.04
CA ASN A 149 18.27 1.08 -2.60
C ASN A 149 17.23 0.19 -3.31
N GLU A 150 17.69 -0.85 -4.02
CA GLU A 150 16.86 -1.78 -4.80
C GLU A 150 15.73 -2.40 -3.96
N ASN A 151 16.06 -2.89 -2.76
CA ASN A 151 15.07 -3.49 -1.85
C ASN A 151 14.04 -2.46 -1.37
N GLU A 152 14.46 -1.24 -1.05
CA GLU A 152 13.57 -0.14 -0.66
C GLU A 152 12.62 0.25 -1.81
N ILE A 153 13.12 0.29 -3.04
CA ILE A 153 12.35 0.55 -4.27
C ILE A 153 11.29 -0.55 -4.46
N ASN A 154 11.69 -1.81 -4.34
CA ASN A 154 10.78 -2.94 -4.48
C ASN A 154 9.66 -2.91 -3.42
N ARG A 155 9.99 -2.53 -2.18
CA ARG A 155 9.01 -2.39 -1.10
C ARG A 155 8.03 -1.23 -1.35
N ILE A 156 8.52 -0.03 -1.66
CA ILE A 156 7.62 1.13 -1.84
C ILE A 156 6.72 0.98 -3.07
N LYS A 157 7.20 0.33 -4.14
CA LYS A 157 6.41 0.04 -5.34
C LYS A 157 5.17 -0.80 -5.03
N LYS A 158 5.27 -1.81 -4.16
CA LYS A 158 4.10 -2.63 -3.74
C LYS A 158 3.00 -1.79 -3.10
N ILE A 159 3.37 -0.77 -2.33
CA ILE A 159 2.44 0.18 -1.71
C ILE A 159 1.77 1.06 -2.78
N TYR A 160 2.52 1.51 -3.78
CA TYR A 160 1.94 2.29 -4.88
C TYR A 160 1.00 1.46 -5.75
N VAL A 161 1.34 0.21 -6.04
CA VAL A 161 0.46 -0.76 -6.70
C VAL A 161 -0.83 -0.94 -5.93
N LEU A 162 -0.76 -1.18 -4.61
CA LEU A 162 -1.93 -1.27 -3.74
C LEU A 162 -2.83 -0.02 -3.87
N ASN A 163 -2.22 1.17 -3.82
CA ASN A 163 -2.98 2.42 -3.95
C ASN A 163 -3.66 2.56 -5.32
N THR A 164 -2.99 2.21 -6.41
CA THR A 164 -3.58 2.24 -7.75
C THR A 164 -4.74 1.27 -7.88
N ILE A 165 -4.53 0.04 -7.41
CA ILE A 165 -5.56 -1.00 -7.34
C ILE A 165 -6.81 -0.49 -6.61
N LEU A 166 -6.61 0.15 -5.45
CA LEU A 166 -7.70 0.71 -4.65
C LEU A 166 -8.40 1.88 -5.35
N ASP A 167 -7.66 2.69 -6.13
CA ASP A 167 -8.22 3.78 -6.92
C ASP A 167 -9.12 3.25 -8.05
N SER A 168 -8.64 2.25 -8.80
CA SER A 168 -9.37 1.64 -9.93
C SER A 168 -10.70 1.00 -9.51
N ASN A 169 -10.76 0.42 -8.31
CA ASN A 169 -11.92 -0.31 -7.80
C ASN A 169 -13.01 0.58 -7.20
N SER A 170 -12.87 1.90 -7.27
CA SER A 170 -13.85 2.86 -6.76
C SER A 170 -15.15 2.91 -7.57
N ASN A 171 -15.13 2.53 -8.85
CA ASN A 171 -16.27 2.71 -9.78
C ASN A 171 -16.84 1.42 -10.39
N ASN A 172 -16.14 0.27 -10.35
CA ASN A 172 -16.54 -0.96 -11.06
C ASN A 172 -16.49 -2.21 -10.15
N SER A 173 -17.53 -2.43 -9.36
CA SER A 173 -17.65 -3.58 -8.45
C SER A 173 -17.73 -4.94 -9.17
N GLU A 174 -18.19 -4.98 -10.43
CA GLU A 174 -18.41 -6.23 -11.18
C GLU A 174 -17.11 -6.85 -11.71
N ALA A 175 -16.14 -6.04 -12.14
CA ALA A 175 -14.85 -6.51 -12.65
C ALA A 175 -13.96 -7.13 -11.55
N PHE A 176 -14.18 -6.73 -10.30
CA PHE A 176 -13.44 -7.22 -9.13
C PHE A 176 -13.77 -8.68 -8.78
N VAL A 177 -14.98 -9.13 -9.10
CA VAL A 177 -15.48 -10.46 -8.67
C VAL A 177 -15.01 -11.59 -9.60
N SER A 178 -14.69 -11.29 -10.85
CA SER A 178 -14.36 -12.31 -11.86
C SER A 178 -12.89 -12.77 -11.85
N ASP A 179 -11.97 -12.02 -11.23
CA ASP A 179 -10.51 -12.20 -11.40
C ASP A 179 -9.74 -12.32 -10.07
N GLN A 180 -10.40 -12.86 -9.05
CA GLN A 180 -9.98 -12.84 -7.64
C GLN A 180 -8.65 -13.57 -7.32
N GLY A 181 -8.10 -14.40 -8.21
CA GLY A 181 -6.96 -15.25 -7.88
C GLY A 181 -5.62 -14.50 -7.83
N GLU A 182 -5.19 -13.98 -8.98
CA GLU A 182 -3.83 -13.41 -9.14
C GLU A 182 -3.73 -11.97 -8.63
N TYR A 183 -4.81 -11.21 -8.74
CA TYR A 183 -4.92 -9.85 -8.23
C TYR A 183 -4.71 -9.77 -6.71
N MET A 184 -5.09 -10.81 -5.95
CA MET A 184 -5.01 -10.81 -4.50
C MET A 184 -3.60 -10.94 -3.95
N ASP A 185 -2.67 -11.50 -4.73
CA ASP A 185 -1.27 -11.54 -4.35
C ASP A 185 -0.70 -10.12 -4.33
N TYR A 186 -0.96 -9.31 -5.37
CA TYR A 186 -0.52 -7.90 -5.40
C TYR A 186 -1.17 -7.07 -4.28
N PHE A 187 -2.47 -7.25 -4.05
CA PHE A 187 -3.20 -6.57 -2.98
C PHE A 187 -2.65 -6.94 -1.60
N GLY A 188 -2.51 -8.24 -1.33
CA GLY A 188 -2.02 -8.79 -0.07
C GLY A 188 -0.59 -8.35 0.24
N GLU A 189 0.32 -8.53 -0.71
CA GLU A 189 1.71 -8.10 -0.57
C GLU A 189 1.84 -6.59 -0.38
N GLY A 190 1.06 -5.80 -1.10
CA GLY A 190 1.02 -4.35 -0.93
C GLY A 190 0.49 -3.93 0.43
N LEU A 191 -0.56 -4.59 0.94
CA LEU A 191 -1.14 -4.30 2.26
C LEU A 191 -0.18 -4.72 3.39
N ASP A 192 0.48 -5.86 3.23
CA ASP A 192 1.52 -6.32 4.13
C ASP A 192 2.66 -5.32 4.21
N GLU A 193 3.17 -4.88 3.06
CA GLU A 193 4.25 -3.91 3.00
C GLU A 193 3.82 -2.55 3.57
N PHE A 194 2.60 -2.10 3.30
CA PHE A 194 2.06 -0.87 3.88
C PHE A 194 2.05 -0.91 5.41
N ILE A 195 1.54 -2.00 6.01
CA ILE A 195 1.51 -2.17 7.48
C ILE A 195 2.93 -2.29 8.05
N ASN A 196 3.81 -3.05 7.40
CA ASN A 196 5.21 -3.20 7.80
C ASN A 196 5.95 -1.85 7.75
N SER A 197 5.64 -1.01 6.78
CA SER A 197 6.18 0.35 6.64
C SER A 197 5.73 1.26 7.78
N ILE A 198 4.44 1.23 8.14
CA ILE A 198 3.94 1.96 9.33
C ILE A 198 4.74 1.52 10.55
N ASN A 199 4.85 0.21 10.79
CA ASN A 199 5.52 -0.31 11.98
C ASN A 199 7.01 0.04 12.03
N SER A 200 7.72 -0.11 10.92
CA SER A 200 9.17 0.14 10.84
C SER A 200 9.53 1.63 10.86
N CYS A 201 8.70 2.49 10.27
CA CYS A 201 8.95 3.94 10.21
C CYS A 201 8.41 4.74 11.39
N SER A 202 7.51 4.17 12.21
CA SER A 202 6.84 4.88 13.32
C SER A 202 7.77 5.49 14.37
N ARG A 203 8.94 4.89 14.60
CA ARG A 203 9.89 5.30 15.65
C ARG A 203 11.31 5.53 15.14
N LYS A 204 11.49 5.55 13.81
CA LYS A 204 12.83 5.63 13.22
C LYS A 204 13.33 7.07 13.24
N VAL A 205 14.31 7.34 14.12
CA VAL A 205 14.97 8.64 14.26
C VAL A 205 16.49 8.44 14.23
N PRO A 206 17.23 9.05 13.28
CA PRO A 206 16.73 9.87 12.17
C PRO A 206 15.97 9.01 11.13
N MET A 207 15.03 9.63 10.41
CA MET A 207 14.35 8.95 9.30
C MET A 207 15.35 8.68 8.17
N ASP A 208 15.41 7.44 7.72
CA ASP A 208 16.11 7.08 6.50
C ASP A 208 15.34 7.53 5.26
N ASN A 209 15.92 7.32 4.08
CA ASN A 209 15.32 7.75 2.83
C ASN A 209 14.02 6.99 2.51
N TYR A 210 13.97 5.70 2.83
CA TYR A 210 12.75 4.90 2.71
C TYR A 210 11.60 5.47 3.54
N CYS A 211 11.82 5.74 4.83
CA CYS A 211 10.76 6.26 5.68
C CYS A 211 10.36 7.69 5.30
N LYS A 212 11.26 8.50 4.71
CA LYS A 212 10.87 9.80 4.15
C LYS A 212 9.95 9.64 2.94
N GLU A 213 10.25 8.70 2.04
CA GLU A 213 9.41 8.38 0.89
C GLU A 213 8.03 7.87 1.34
N PHE A 214 8.02 6.94 2.29
CA PHE A 214 6.79 6.42 2.87
C PHE A 214 5.96 7.49 3.59
N ASP A 215 6.61 8.40 4.32
CA ASP A 215 5.91 9.50 5.00
C ASP A 215 5.27 10.48 4.01
N GLU A 216 5.94 10.75 2.89
CA GLU A 216 5.36 11.55 1.82
C GLU A 216 4.12 10.88 1.23
N PHE A 217 4.16 9.56 1.02
CA PHE A 217 2.99 8.78 0.60
C PHE A 217 1.84 8.87 1.62
N VAL A 218 2.11 8.67 2.92
CA VAL A 218 1.11 8.81 3.99
C VAL A 218 0.48 10.20 3.98
N ASN A 219 1.29 11.26 3.83
CA ASN A 219 0.81 12.63 3.75
C ASN A 219 -0.06 12.90 2.52
N ILE A 220 0.23 12.24 1.39
CA ILE A 220 -0.62 12.29 0.19
C ILE A 220 -1.97 11.63 0.47
N CYS A 221 -1.99 10.48 1.15
CA CYS A 221 -3.23 9.80 1.52
C CYS A 221 -4.09 10.58 2.55
N LYS A 222 -3.49 11.51 3.30
CA LYS A 222 -4.22 12.44 4.19
C LYS A 222 -4.84 13.64 3.45
N ASP A 223 -4.42 13.91 2.22
CA ASP A 223 -4.94 15.04 1.46
C ASP A 223 -6.32 14.71 0.89
N GLU A 224 -7.37 15.26 1.50
CA GLU A 224 -8.76 15.00 1.08
C GLU A 224 -9.06 15.48 -0.35
N SER A 225 -8.30 16.45 -0.87
CA SER A 225 -8.46 16.95 -2.25
C SER A 225 -7.97 15.96 -3.30
N LEU A 226 -7.17 14.98 -2.87
CA LEU A 226 -6.67 13.91 -3.72
C LEU A 226 -7.63 12.73 -3.68
N ASP A 227 -8.02 12.30 -4.88
CA ASP A 227 -8.84 11.12 -5.08
C ASP A 227 -7.95 9.88 -5.13
N SER A 228 -7.21 9.59 -4.05
CA SER A 228 -6.34 8.40 -3.92
C SER A 228 -7.14 7.15 -3.57
N GLY A 229 -6.59 5.96 -3.83
CA GLY A 229 -7.22 4.69 -3.45
C GLY A 229 -7.25 4.48 -1.94
N ILE A 230 -6.15 4.82 -1.25
CA ILE A 230 -6.08 4.86 0.21
C ILE A 230 -6.38 6.26 0.71
N SER A 231 -7.23 6.37 1.72
CA SER A 231 -7.46 7.62 2.46
C SER A 231 -7.10 7.44 3.93
N ILE A 232 -6.41 8.43 4.52
CA ILE A 232 -5.96 8.38 5.91
C ILE A 232 -6.50 9.60 6.66
N TYR A 233 -7.02 9.36 7.86
CA TYR A 233 -7.51 10.40 8.75
C TYR A 233 -6.87 10.26 10.13
N ASP A 234 -6.76 11.38 10.85
CA ASP A 234 -6.27 11.42 12.23
C ASP A 234 -7.39 11.10 13.25
N GLU A 235 -8.65 11.08 12.79
CA GLU A 235 -9.84 10.75 13.57
C GLU A 235 -10.74 9.76 12.82
N ASN A 236 -11.53 8.97 13.55
CA ASN A 236 -12.45 7.98 12.97
C ASN A 236 -13.79 8.56 12.46
N THR A 237 -13.92 9.88 12.42
CA THR A 237 -15.21 10.60 12.25
C THR A 237 -15.80 10.49 10.84
N LYS A 238 -15.06 9.91 9.86
CA LYS A 238 -15.47 9.83 8.45
C LYS A 238 -16.36 8.64 8.08
N SER A 239 -16.60 7.71 9.03
CA SER A 239 -17.57 6.61 8.84
C SER A 239 -19.00 7.10 8.53
N THR A 240 -19.31 8.36 8.83
CA THR A 240 -20.65 8.96 8.72
C THR A 240 -20.84 9.81 7.45
N ALA A 241 -19.80 9.99 6.62
CA ALA A 241 -19.88 10.80 5.41
C ALA A 241 -20.56 10.03 4.26
N ASP A 242 -21.47 10.71 3.56
CA ASP A 242 -22.14 10.18 2.36
C ASP A 242 -21.18 10.34 1.17
N GLY A 243 -20.35 9.32 0.90
CA GLY A 243 -19.35 9.38 -0.18
C GLY A 243 -18.28 8.29 -0.18
N ALA A 244 -17.38 8.36 -1.18
CA ALA A 244 -16.42 7.32 -1.57
C ALA A 244 -15.23 7.07 -0.61
N LYS A 245 -15.31 7.36 0.69
CA LYS A 245 -14.20 7.17 1.66
C LYS A 245 -14.73 6.68 3.02
N LYS A 246 -15.70 5.77 2.99
CA LYS A 246 -16.54 5.42 4.14
C LYS A 246 -16.06 4.21 4.94
N TYR A 247 -15.30 3.31 4.31
CA TYR A 247 -15.03 1.99 4.86
C TYR A 247 -13.69 1.94 5.59
N LEU A 248 -13.73 1.96 6.91
CA LEU A 248 -12.54 1.77 7.75
C LEU A 248 -11.96 0.38 7.51
N LEU A 249 -10.72 0.33 7.04
CA LEU A 249 -9.98 -0.90 6.82
C LEU A 249 -9.30 -1.35 8.11
N TYR A 250 -8.47 -0.48 8.70
CA TYR A 250 -7.82 -0.69 9.99
C TYR A 250 -7.35 0.63 10.60
N SER A 251 -6.89 0.58 11.84
CA SER A 251 -6.22 1.70 12.51
C SER A 251 -4.89 1.26 13.10
N GLN A 252 -3.87 2.13 13.02
CA GLN A 252 -2.53 1.85 13.51
C GLN A 252 -1.84 3.13 13.97
N LYS A 253 -1.06 3.05 15.05
CA LYS A 253 -0.28 4.18 15.54
C LYS A 253 0.92 4.44 14.63
N TYR A 254 1.12 5.67 14.20
CA TYR A 254 2.25 6.15 13.40
C TYR A 254 2.73 7.51 13.90
N LYS A 255 4.03 7.64 14.23
CA LYS A 255 4.64 8.87 14.77
C LYS A 255 3.78 9.50 15.88
N GLU A 256 3.43 8.69 16.87
CA GLU A 256 2.62 9.06 18.03
C GLU A 256 1.14 9.40 17.77
N GLN A 257 0.73 9.52 16.52
CA GLN A 257 -0.66 9.74 16.11
C GLN A 257 -1.34 8.42 15.74
N LEU A 258 -2.66 8.34 15.89
CA LEU A 258 -3.43 7.19 15.43
C LEU A 258 -3.89 7.46 13.99
N LEU A 259 -3.47 6.62 13.05
CA LEU A 259 -3.94 6.68 11.67
C LEU A 259 -5.15 5.78 11.50
N TYR A 260 -6.21 6.33 10.91
CA TYR A 260 -7.36 5.57 10.47
C TYR A 260 -7.32 5.44 8.95
N VAL A 261 -7.17 4.21 8.46
CA VAL A 261 -7.00 3.90 7.05
C VAL A 261 -8.34 3.47 6.47
N TYR A 262 -8.81 4.18 5.44
CA TYR A 262 -10.09 3.97 4.78
C TYR A 262 -9.91 3.61 3.31
N ILE A 263 -10.87 2.82 2.81
CA ILE A 263 -11.01 2.46 1.40
C ILE A 263 -12.39 2.84 0.88
N LYS A 264 -12.54 2.84 -0.45
CA LYS A 264 -13.75 3.32 -1.14
C LYS A 264 -14.82 2.25 -1.37
N ASN A 265 -14.43 0.98 -1.37
CA ASN A 265 -15.26 -0.12 -1.86
C ASN A 265 -15.65 -1.10 -0.74
N GLU A 266 -16.96 -1.29 -0.53
CA GLU A 266 -17.52 -2.19 0.50
C GLU A 266 -17.23 -3.66 0.23
N ASN A 267 -17.35 -4.10 -1.03
CA ASN A 267 -17.12 -5.49 -1.40
C ASN A 267 -15.67 -5.89 -1.13
N LEU A 268 -14.74 -4.99 -1.43
CA LEU A 268 -13.34 -5.16 -1.08
C LEU A 268 -13.14 -5.20 0.45
N LEU A 269 -13.78 -4.31 1.21
CA LEU A 269 -13.71 -4.34 2.67
C LEU A 269 -14.19 -5.68 3.23
N ASN A 270 -15.35 -6.14 2.77
CA ASN A 270 -15.95 -7.40 3.20
C ASN A 270 -15.01 -8.57 2.89
N PHE A 271 -14.44 -8.59 1.69
CA PHE A 271 -13.48 -9.61 1.29
C PHE A 271 -12.21 -9.60 2.16
N VAL A 272 -11.62 -8.43 2.41
CA VAL A 272 -10.42 -8.30 3.25
C VAL A 272 -10.70 -8.73 4.70
N LYS A 273 -11.90 -8.46 5.22
CA LYS A 273 -12.32 -8.92 6.55
C LYS A 273 -12.54 -10.44 6.63
N THR A 274 -13.01 -11.04 5.55
CA THR A 274 -13.25 -12.50 5.48
C THR A 274 -12.00 -13.30 5.10
N SER A 275 -10.91 -12.64 4.75
CA SER A 275 -9.64 -13.27 4.38
C SER A 275 -8.60 -13.14 5.50
N ASP A 276 -7.53 -13.92 5.41
CA ASP A 276 -6.49 -13.97 6.43
C ASP A 276 -5.53 -12.76 6.41
N PHE A 277 -5.73 -11.79 5.50
CA PHE A 277 -4.86 -10.63 5.37
C PHE A 277 -4.79 -9.77 6.64
N LEU A 278 -5.89 -9.71 7.40
CA LEU A 278 -5.96 -8.96 8.66
C LEU A 278 -6.15 -9.84 9.89
N SER A 279 -6.48 -11.13 9.73
CA SER A 279 -6.84 -12.03 10.85
C SER A 279 -5.69 -12.26 11.85
N ASN A 280 -4.44 -12.20 11.39
CA ASN A 280 -3.24 -12.37 12.22
C ASN A 280 -2.57 -11.07 12.69
N LYS A 281 -3.10 -9.91 12.30
CA LYS A 281 -2.54 -8.62 12.70
C LYS A 281 -3.46 -8.04 13.76
N SER A 282 -3.02 -8.09 15.02
CA SER A 282 -3.73 -7.60 16.20
C SER A 282 -4.02 -6.09 16.09
N THR A 283 -4.94 -5.72 15.23
CA THR A 283 -5.47 -4.38 15.06
C THR A 283 -6.81 -4.39 15.77
N THR A 284 -7.01 -3.43 16.66
CA THR A 284 -8.33 -3.18 17.24
C THR A 284 -9.21 -2.71 16.09
N ILE A 285 -9.88 -3.65 15.43
CA ILE A 285 -10.93 -3.36 14.47
C ILE A 285 -12.01 -2.67 15.30
N ALA A 286 -12.05 -1.34 15.23
CA ALA A 286 -13.19 -0.60 15.74
C ALA A 286 -14.40 -1.12 14.96
N ALA A 287 -15.20 -1.95 15.62
CA ALA A 287 -16.43 -2.48 15.09
C ALA A 287 -17.43 -1.33 14.92
N THR A 288 -17.30 -0.54 13.85
CA THR A 288 -18.35 0.38 13.43
C THR A 288 -19.38 -0.40 12.64
N SER A 289 -20.05 -1.32 13.34
CA SER A 289 -21.38 -1.79 12.99
C SER A 289 -22.36 -0.86 13.69
N VAL A 290 -22.72 0.24 13.04
CA VAL A 290 -23.90 1.01 13.44
C VAL A 290 -24.63 1.43 12.17
N VAL A 291 -25.50 0.55 11.68
CA VAL A 291 -26.88 0.92 11.34
C VAL A 291 -27.80 -0.26 11.69
N GLY A 292 -28.64 -0.08 12.71
CA GLY A 292 -29.92 -0.79 12.85
C GLY A 292 -29.96 -2.01 13.78
N SER A 293 -29.83 -1.79 15.10
CA SER A 293 -30.54 -2.49 16.21
C SER A 293 -29.65 -2.70 17.44
N ALA A 294 -29.24 -1.61 18.08
CA ALA A 294 -28.71 -1.66 19.46
C ALA A 294 -29.86 -1.56 20.47
N ILE A 295 -30.82 -2.47 20.37
CA ILE A 295 -31.62 -2.93 21.51
C ILE A 295 -31.55 -4.45 21.42
N GLY A 296 -30.70 -5.10 22.22
CA GLY A 296 -30.75 -6.57 22.28
C GLY A 296 -29.63 -7.30 22.99
N LEU A 297 -28.38 -6.81 22.99
CA LEU A 297 -27.30 -7.62 23.58
C LEU A 297 -27.30 -7.64 25.12
N SER A 298 -27.76 -6.59 25.80
CA SER A 298 -27.94 -6.64 27.27
C SER A 298 -29.20 -7.39 27.71
N SER A 299 -30.23 -7.48 26.86
CA SER A 299 -31.49 -8.14 27.22
C SER A 299 -31.41 -9.66 27.11
N ILE A 300 -30.63 -10.19 26.15
CA ILE A 300 -30.47 -11.64 25.95
C ILE A 300 -29.76 -12.28 27.15
N PHE A 301 -28.70 -11.65 27.69
CA PHE A 301 -28.03 -12.15 28.90
C PHE A 301 -28.92 -12.03 30.15
N TYR A 302 -29.79 -11.01 30.24
CA TYR A 302 -30.77 -10.91 31.32
C TYR A 302 -31.85 -12.00 31.23
N TYR A 303 -32.32 -12.35 30.03
CA TYR A 303 -33.27 -13.44 29.82
C TYR A 303 -32.64 -14.81 30.14
N PHE A 304 -31.40 -15.08 29.72
CA PHE A 304 -30.71 -16.30 30.12
C PHE A 304 -30.39 -16.33 31.63
N TYR A 305 -30.03 -15.21 32.24
CA TYR A 305 -29.85 -15.15 33.69
C TYR A 305 -31.16 -15.41 34.46
N LYS A 306 -32.30 -14.90 33.99
CA LYS A 306 -33.60 -15.03 34.65
C LYS A 306 -34.29 -16.37 34.39
N PHE A 307 -34.05 -17.02 33.26
CA PHE A 307 -34.78 -18.23 32.82
C PHE A 307 -33.95 -19.51 32.74
N THR A 308 -32.66 -19.50 33.10
CA THR A 308 -31.86 -20.73 33.24
C THR A 308 -31.59 -21.02 34.72
N PRO A 309 -31.90 -22.21 35.27
CA PRO A 309 -31.78 -22.50 36.70
C PRO A 309 -30.35 -22.84 37.12
N PHE A 310 -29.35 -22.10 36.62
CA PHE A 310 -27.93 -22.28 37.00
C PHE A 310 -27.47 -21.30 38.09
N GLY A 311 -28.36 -20.43 38.60
CA GLY A 311 -28.05 -19.48 39.68
C GLY A 311 -28.09 -20.06 41.10
N SER A 312 -28.53 -21.31 41.30
CA SER A 312 -28.69 -21.91 42.63
C SER A 312 -27.64 -22.96 43.01
N THR A 313 -26.69 -23.28 42.12
CA THR A 313 -25.72 -24.39 42.34
C THR A 313 -24.30 -23.96 42.71
N LEU A 314 -24.00 -22.66 42.84
CA LEU A 314 -22.67 -22.18 43.25
C LEU A 314 -22.58 -21.73 44.72
N ARG A 315 -23.45 -22.25 45.59
CA ARG A 315 -23.33 -22.01 47.03
C ARG A 315 -23.64 -23.26 47.86
N LYS A 316 -22.62 -24.12 48.01
CA LYS A 316 -22.36 -25.16 49.04
C LYS A 316 -21.32 -26.11 48.43
N GLY A 317 -20.21 -26.51 49.02
CA GLY A 317 -19.62 -26.36 50.34
C GLY A 317 -18.23 -27.05 50.31
N GLN A 318 -17.37 -26.73 51.26
CA GLN A 318 -16.03 -27.32 51.43
C GLN A 318 -16.09 -28.85 51.63
N ARG A 319 -15.18 -29.62 50.99
CA ARG A 319 -14.27 -30.60 51.66
C ARG A 319 -13.37 -31.38 50.67
N LYS A 320 -12.11 -31.50 51.11
CA LYS A 320 -10.97 -32.36 50.73
C LYS A 320 -11.29 -33.74 50.10
N ASN A 321 -10.53 -34.17 49.08
CA ASN A 321 -9.41 -35.13 49.21
C ASN A 321 -8.77 -35.55 47.85
N ILE A 322 -7.46 -35.80 47.98
CA ILE A 322 -6.39 -36.32 47.10
C ILE A 322 -6.72 -37.57 46.25
N VAL A 323 -6.16 -37.66 45.03
CA VAL A 323 -5.55 -38.90 44.46
C VAL A 323 -4.40 -38.53 43.48
N ASN A 324 -3.22 -39.16 43.69
CA ASN A 324 -2.01 -39.16 42.86
C ASN A 324 -2.17 -39.97 41.56
N ILE A 325 -1.47 -39.60 40.48
CA ILE A 325 -0.97 -40.55 39.48
C ILE A 325 0.44 -40.13 39.04
N ASP A 326 1.43 -40.90 39.50
CA ASP A 326 2.74 -41.09 38.85
C ASP A 326 2.60 -42.06 37.66
N GLY A 327 3.46 -41.93 36.65
CA GLY A 327 3.62 -42.87 35.54
C GLY A 327 4.15 -42.16 34.29
N GLU A 328 5.46 -41.89 34.20
CA GLU A 328 6.49 -42.75 33.59
C GLU A 328 6.68 -42.47 32.09
N ALA A 329 7.96 -42.38 31.71
CA ALA A 329 8.49 -41.94 30.42
C ALA A 329 8.52 -43.07 29.37
N HIS A 330 9.08 -42.75 28.19
CA HIS A 330 9.39 -43.56 26.99
C HIS A 330 8.43 -43.31 25.81
N ASN A 331 8.85 -43.14 24.55
CA ASN A 331 10.16 -43.20 23.91
C ASN A 331 10.10 -42.44 22.56
N GLU A 332 11.28 -42.13 22.07
CA GLU A 332 11.67 -41.65 20.73
C GLU A 332 10.91 -42.26 19.55
N LEU A 333 10.84 -41.51 18.44
CA LEU A 333 11.12 -42.04 17.09
C LEU A 333 11.42 -40.91 16.09
N SER A 334 12.49 -41.15 15.34
CA SER A 334 13.12 -40.28 14.33
C SER A 334 12.60 -40.57 12.90
N TYR A 335 12.92 -39.64 11.98
CA TYR A 335 13.04 -39.75 10.51
C TYR A 335 11.91 -39.25 9.55
N THR A 336 12.27 -38.16 8.83
CA THR A 336 12.17 -37.83 7.38
C THR A 336 10.98 -38.28 6.52
N SER A 337 10.40 -37.39 5.71
CA SER A 337 10.77 -37.07 4.31
C SER A 337 9.70 -36.25 3.56
N ASP A 338 10.14 -35.50 2.55
CA ASP A 338 9.42 -35.03 1.34
C ASP A 338 8.11 -34.23 1.46
N ILE A 339 8.22 -32.89 1.36
CA ILE A 339 7.08 -32.04 1.07
C ILE A 339 6.84 -32.03 -0.45
N LYS A 340 5.92 -32.90 -0.88
CA LYS A 340 5.19 -32.76 -2.14
C LYS A 340 4.26 -31.54 -2.06
N GLN A 341 4.31 -30.74 -3.11
CA GLN A 341 3.48 -29.57 -3.36
C GLN A 341 1.99 -29.98 -3.46
N SER A 342 1.14 -29.39 -2.62
CA SER A 342 -0.31 -29.45 -2.75
C SER A 342 -0.92 -28.05 -2.59
N SER A 343 -1.92 -27.78 -3.42
CA SER A 343 -2.67 -26.53 -3.50
C SER A 343 -3.37 -26.19 -2.19
N PHE A 344 -3.51 -24.88 -1.93
CA PHE A 344 -4.09 -24.31 -0.71
C PHE A 344 -5.56 -24.73 -0.49
N LYS A 345 -5.77 -25.86 0.19
CA LYS A 345 -7.00 -26.12 0.95
C LYS A 345 -6.60 -26.74 2.30
N ASN A 346 -6.92 -26.01 3.36
CA ASN A 346 -6.89 -26.40 4.78
C ASN A 346 -5.54 -26.93 5.30
N ARG A 347 -4.72 -26.03 5.85
CA ARG A 347 -3.70 -26.42 6.83
C ARG A 347 -4.30 -26.32 8.24
N GLU A 348 -4.50 -27.46 8.90
CA GLU A 348 -4.61 -27.51 10.36
C GLU A 348 -3.24 -27.22 10.95
N TYR A 349 -3.10 -26.10 11.66
CA TYR A 349 -1.89 -25.80 12.41
C TYR A 349 -2.03 -26.35 13.83
N LYS A 350 -1.22 -27.36 14.17
CA LYS A 350 -1.02 -27.77 15.56
C LYS A 350 -0.06 -26.79 16.23
N VAL A 351 -0.61 -25.90 17.06
CA VAL A 351 0.16 -24.95 17.87
C VAL A 351 0.68 -25.69 19.11
N ALA A 352 2.00 -25.81 19.25
CA ALA A 352 2.64 -26.25 20.47
C ALA A 352 2.87 -25.04 21.40
N TYR A 353 2.32 -25.09 22.61
CA TYR A 353 2.53 -24.07 23.63
C TYR A 353 3.77 -24.43 24.46
N HIS A 354 4.77 -23.55 24.48
CA HIS A 354 5.78 -23.55 25.53
C HIS A 354 5.31 -22.63 26.65
N SER A 355 4.83 -23.21 27.75
CA SER A 355 4.61 -22.50 29.00
C SER A 355 5.95 -22.32 29.71
N TYR A 356 6.43 -21.08 29.83
CA TYR A 356 7.51 -20.73 30.74
C TYR A 356 7.00 -20.82 32.19
N ASN A 357 7.52 -21.77 32.97
CA ASN A 357 7.42 -21.75 34.43
C ASN A 357 8.44 -20.74 34.96
N ASN A 358 7.96 -19.66 35.57
CA ASN A 358 8.80 -18.81 36.43
C ASN A 358 9.08 -19.58 37.72
N SER A 359 10.36 -19.79 38.04
CA SER A 359 10.87 -20.16 39.37
C SER A 359 11.74 -19.04 39.89
#